data_AF-A0A839ZVZ2-F1
#
_entry.id   AF-A0A839ZVZ2-F1
#
_cell.length_a   1.000
_cell.length_b   1.000
_cell.length_c   1.000
_cell.angle_alpha   90.00
_cell.angle_beta   90.00
_cell.angle_gamma   90.00
#
_symmetry.space_group_name_H-M   'P 1'
#
loop_
_entity.id
_entity.type
_entity.pdbx_description
1 polymer ?
#
loop_
_entity_poly.entity_id
_entity_poly.type
_entity_poly.pdbx_seq_one_letter_code
_entity_poly.pdbx_strand_id
1 'polypeptide(L)'
;MPVRQGRRAAILKLAYAPEEIAGGALMQWWAGQGAAEVLAREGPALLLERAEGPRSLIRMSRGDEDDAATAIICDAVQVLHAPRRTPPPDTLVPLDVWFAALGPGADRHGGVLVRAHETAQALLAEPRDVVALHGDVHHGNVLDFGAKGWLAIDPKGVLGERGYDYANPFCNPDTATALIPGRLDRYLAIVTEKTGQDPRRLLMWILAYSGLSAAWILDDGDPAQFDSSIVEMSAARLYG
;
A
#
# COMPACT_ATOMS: atom_id res chain seq x y z
N MET A 1 -10.42 -16.82 6.61
CA MET A 1 -11.02 -17.49 7.78
C MET A 1 -9.93 -18.04 8.70
N PRO A 2 -10.04 -17.89 10.04
CA PRO A 2 -9.10 -18.50 10.98
C PRO A 2 -9.23 -20.02 11.00
N VAL A 3 -8.10 -20.72 10.96
CA VAL A 3 -7.98 -22.17 10.99
C VAL A 3 -6.76 -22.59 11.83
N ARG A 4 -6.55 -23.90 11.96
CA ARG A 4 -5.34 -24.47 12.57
C ARG A 4 -4.70 -25.47 11.61
N GLN A 5 -3.38 -25.38 11.45
CA GLN A 5 -2.57 -26.42 10.80
C GLN A 5 -1.79 -27.15 11.90
N GLY A 6 -2.34 -28.26 12.40
CA GLY A 6 -1.88 -28.89 13.63
C GLY A 6 -1.96 -27.93 14.81
N ARG A 7 -0.81 -27.58 15.42
CA ARG A 7 -0.75 -26.63 16.54
C ARG A 7 -0.60 -25.16 16.11
N ARG A 8 -0.30 -24.88 14.84
CA ARG A 8 -0.08 -23.52 14.34
C ARG A 8 -1.42 -22.82 14.06
N ALA A 9 -1.56 -21.60 14.54
CA ALA A 9 -2.65 -20.73 14.14
C ALA A 9 -2.44 -20.23 12.70
N ALA A 10 -3.48 -20.29 11.88
CA ALA A 10 -3.37 -19.95 10.47
C ALA A 10 -4.62 -19.21 9.96
N ILE A 11 -4.47 -18.53 8.82
CA ILE A 11 -5.56 -17.92 8.06
C ILE A 11 -5.64 -18.63 6.71
N LEU A 12 -6.82 -19.19 6.40
CA LEU A 12 -7.15 -19.63 5.06
C LEU A 12 -7.77 -18.46 4.29
N LYS A 13 -7.16 -18.07 3.17
CA LYS A 13 -7.68 -17.10 2.21
C LYS A 13 -7.99 -17.82 0.89
N LEU A 14 -9.12 -17.47 0.27
CA LEU A 14 -9.46 -17.82 -1.11
C LEU A 14 -9.44 -16.52 -1.91
N ALA A 15 -8.54 -16.44 -2.89
CA ALA A 15 -8.43 -15.32 -3.81
C ALA A 15 -9.42 -15.48 -4.96
N TYR A 16 -10.13 -14.41 -5.31
CA TYR A 16 -11.10 -14.42 -6.43
C TYR A 16 -10.67 -13.53 -7.58
N ALA A 17 -9.87 -12.50 -7.30
CA ALA A 17 -9.36 -11.59 -8.30
C ALA A 17 -7.93 -11.96 -8.74
N PRO A 18 -7.55 -11.71 -10.01
CA PRO A 18 -6.20 -12.01 -10.51
C PRO A 18 -5.08 -11.40 -9.67
N GLU A 19 -5.25 -10.17 -9.20
CA GLU A 19 -4.30 -9.46 -8.35
C GLU A 19 -4.15 -10.10 -6.96
N GLU A 20 -5.20 -10.70 -6.40
CA GLU A 20 -5.09 -11.45 -5.14
C GLU A 20 -4.33 -12.77 -5.32
N ILE A 21 -4.47 -13.42 -6.48
CA ILE A 21 -3.71 -14.62 -6.84
C ILE A 21 -2.22 -14.28 -7.04
N ALA A 22 -1.94 -13.18 -7.73
CA ALA A 22 -0.58 -12.63 -7.88
C ALA A 22 0.02 -12.27 -6.51
N GLY A 23 -0.79 -11.68 -5.63
CA GLY A 23 -0.44 -11.42 -4.24
C GLY A 23 0.00 -12.66 -3.47
N GLY A 24 -0.74 -13.77 -3.61
CA GLY A 24 -0.36 -15.05 -3.02
C GLY A 24 0.99 -15.60 -3.54
N ALA A 25 1.27 -15.42 -4.83
CA ALA A 25 2.57 -15.78 -5.40
C ALA A 25 3.71 -14.88 -4.85
N LEU A 26 3.45 -13.58 -4.68
CA LEU A 26 4.39 -12.64 -4.09
C LEU A 26 4.70 -12.96 -2.62
N MET A 27 3.67 -13.30 -1.83
CA MET A 27 3.84 -13.78 -0.46
C MET A 27 4.74 -15.02 -0.37
N GLN A 28 4.54 -15.97 -1.29
CA GLN A 28 5.36 -17.19 -1.37
C GLN A 28 6.81 -16.86 -1.71
N TRP A 29 7.04 -15.89 -2.61
CA TRP A 29 8.38 -15.40 -2.95
C TRP A 29 9.08 -14.67 -1.80
N TRP A 30 8.34 -13.87 -1.02
CA TRP A 30 8.87 -13.25 0.20
C TRP A 30 9.25 -14.27 1.27
N ALA A 31 8.64 -15.46 1.26
CA ALA A 31 9.03 -16.60 2.10
C ALA A 31 9.17 -16.25 3.60
N GLY A 32 8.23 -15.46 4.13
CA GLY A 32 8.22 -15.03 5.54
C GLY A 32 9.11 -13.82 5.86
N GLN A 33 9.80 -13.23 4.87
CA GLN A 33 10.70 -12.09 5.07
C GLN A 33 9.93 -10.77 4.86
N GLY A 34 9.49 -10.18 5.98
CA GLY A 34 8.69 -8.95 6.00
C GLY A 34 7.20 -9.16 5.77
N ALA A 35 6.80 -10.38 5.40
CA ALA A 35 5.42 -10.78 5.18
C ALA A 35 5.10 -12.09 5.93
N ALA A 36 3.81 -12.35 6.17
CA ALA A 36 3.39 -13.59 6.81
C ALA A 36 3.83 -14.85 6.03
N GLU A 37 4.22 -15.90 6.75
CA GLU A 37 4.67 -17.15 6.13
C GLU A 37 3.52 -17.84 5.39
N VAL A 38 3.76 -18.23 4.13
CA VAL A 38 2.86 -19.11 3.37
C VAL A 38 3.11 -20.56 3.79
N LEU A 39 2.13 -21.15 4.48
CA LEU A 39 2.19 -22.52 4.97
C LEU A 39 1.80 -23.54 3.89
N ALA A 40 0.87 -23.16 3.02
CA ALA A 40 0.45 -23.94 1.85
C ALA A 40 -0.21 -23.02 0.82
N ARG A 41 -0.13 -23.38 -0.46
CA ARG A 41 -0.83 -22.71 -1.54
C ARG A 41 -1.26 -23.74 -2.58
N GLU A 42 -2.52 -23.65 -3.02
CA GLU A 42 -3.06 -24.47 -4.10
C GLU A 42 -4.00 -23.61 -4.95
N GLY A 43 -3.55 -23.21 -6.15
CA GLY A 43 -4.29 -22.30 -7.02
C GLY A 43 -4.66 -20.99 -6.30
N PRO A 44 -5.96 -20.68 -6.15
CA PRO A 44 -6.45 -19.49 -5.44
C PRO A 44 -6.44 -19.62 -3.90
N ALA A 45 -6.21 -20.82 -3.36
CA ALA A 45 -6.20 -21.05 -1.92
C ALA A 45 -4.82 -20.78 -1.33
N LEU A 46 -4.78 -19.97 -0.26
CA LEU A 46 -3.57 -19.60 0.46
C LEU A 46 -3.77 -19.83 1.95
N LEU A 47 -2.89 -20.63 2.55
CA LEU A 47 -2.84 -20.84 3.99
C LEU A 47 -1.65 -20.05 4.55
N LEU A 48 -1.94 -19.05 5.38
CA LEU A 48 -0.97 -18.13 5.95
C LEU A 48 -0.80 -18.36 7.45
N GLU A 49 0.38 -18.04 7.97
CA GLU A 49 0.55 -17.81 9.41
C GLU A 49 -0.42 -16.71 9.87
N ARG A 50 -1.02 -16.89 11.06
CA ARG A 50 -1.93 -15.90 11.64
C ARG A 50 -1.19 -15.01 12.64
N ALA A 51 -1.40 -13.70 12.54
CA ALA A 51 -0.99 -12.75 13.56
C ALA A 51 -1.73 -13.00 14.88
N GLU A 52 -1.00 -13.06 15.99
CA GLU A 52 -1.56 -13.27 17.35
C GLU A 52 -1.10 -12.19 18.34
N GLY A 53 -0.35 -11.18 17.88
CA GLY A 53 0.07 -10.05 18.69
C GLY A 53 -1.10 -9.13 19.05
N PRO A 54 -1.04 -8.46 20.21
CA PRO A 54 -2.16 -7.65 20.71
C PRO A 54 -2.20 -6.24 20.11
N ARG A 55 -1.13 -5.77 19.45
CA ARG A 55 -1.06 -4.39 18.94
C ARG A 55 -1.77 -4.24 17.61
N SER A 56 -2.19 -3.01 17.32
CA SER A 56 -2.90 -2.66 16.08
C SER A 56 -2.46 -1.29 15.61
N LEU A 57 -1.91 -1.22 14.39
CA LEU A 57 -1.53 0.05 13.78
C LEU A 57 -2.74 0.97 13.59
N ILE A 58 -3.93 0.44 13.31
CA ILE A 58 -5.16 1.23 13.22
C ILE A 58 -5.47 1.93 14.55
N ARG A 59 -5.26 1.25 15.69
CA ARG A 59 -5.47 1.87 17.01
C ARG A 59 -4.40 2.90 17.33
N MET A 60 -3.15 2.60 16.97
CA MET A 60 -2.02 3.51 17.18
C MET A 60 -2.18 4.81 16.37
N SER A 61 -2.56 4.72 15.10
CA SER A 61 -2.74 5.89 14.22
C SER A 61 -3.91 6.79 14.63
N ARG A 62 -4.94 6.22 15.25
CA ARG A 62 -6.06 6.98 15.82
C ARG A 62 -5.78 7.53 17.22
N GLY A 63 -4.70 7.08 17.86
CA GLY A 63 -4.25 7.52 19.17
C GLY A 63 -3.14 8.58 19.06
N ASP A 64 -2.23 8.55 20.02
CA ASP A 64 -1.04 9.41 20.12
C ASP A 64 0.23 8.76 19.54
N GLU A 65 0.09 7.60 18.88
CA GLU A 65 1.20 6.79 18.35
C GLU A 65 1.27 6.79 16.79
N ASP A 66 0.67 7.76 16.10
CA ASP A 66 0.63 7.82 14.62
C ASP A 66 2.03 7.89 13.97
N ASP A 67 2.95 8.66 14.55
CA ASP A 67 4.34 8.74 14.08
C ASP A 67 5.05 7.38 14.24
N ALA A 68 4.80 6.67 15.35
CA ALA A 68 5.34 5.34 15.58
C ALA A 68 4.71 4.29 14.64
N ALA A 69 3.41 4.40 14.34
CA ALA A 69 2.74 3.55 13.37
C ALA A 69 3.33 3.73 11.96
N THR A 70 3.58 4.98 11.56
CA THR A 70 4.24 5.32 10.29
C THR A 70 5.66 4.73 10.23
N ALA A 71 6.43 4.86 11.31
CA ALA A 71 7.77 4.28 11.36
C ALA A 71 7.77 2.75 11.24
N ILE A 72 6.83 2.07 11.91
CA ILE A 72 6.65 0.62 11.81
C ILE A 72 6.32 0.18 10.38
N ILE A 73 5.39 0.89 9.72
CA ILE A 73 5.06 0.61 8.32
C ILE A 73 6.30 0.79 7.44
N CYS A 74 7.09 1.83 7.67
CA CYS A 74 8.33 2.04 6.92
C CYS A 74 9.32 0.88 7.08
N ASP A 75 9.51 0.41 8.31
CA ASP A 75 10.40 -0.72 8.58
C ASP A 75 9.91 -2.01 7.91
N ALA A 76 8.60 -2.29 7.97
CA ALA A 76 8.01 -3.45 7.29
C ALA A 76 8.21 -3.39 5.77
N VAL A 77 7.89 -2.26 5.14
CA VAL A 77 8.02 -2.08 3.68
C VAL A 77 9.47 -2.16 3.21
N GLN A 78 10.43 -1.66 3.99
CA GLN A 78 11.86 -1.79 3.64
C GLN A 78 12.31 -3.26 3.57
N VAL A 79 11.78 -4.12 4.44
CA VAL A 79 12.05 -5.58 4.37
C VAL A 79 11.39 -6.18 3.13
N LEU A 80 10.20 -5.74 2.75
CA LEU A 80 9.54 -6.18 1.51
C LEU A 80 10.35 -5.80 0.26
N HIS A 81 10.92 -4.59 0.22
CA HIS A 81 11.69 -4.08 -0.92
C HIS A 81 13.13 -4.57 -0.97
N ALA A 82 13.61 -5.27 0.06
CA ALA A 82 14.98 -5.76 0.10
C ALA A 82 15.33 -6.64 -1.13
N PRO A 83 16.52 -6.49 -1.73
CA PRO A 83 16.95 -7.33 -2.84
C PRO A 83 16.95 -8.81 -2.47
N ARG A 84 16.50 -9.66 -3.40
CA ARG A 84 16.46 -11.12 -3.24
C ARG A 84 17.20 -11.79 -4.39
N ARG A 85 17.72 -13.00 -4.14
CA ARG A 85 18.50 -13.78 -5.13
C ARG A 85 17.64 -14.32 -6.27
N THR A 86 16.38 -14.61 -5.99
CA THR A 86 15.41 -15.10 -6.95
C THR A 86 14.64 -13.94 -7.57
N PRO A 87 14.37 -13.95 -8.88
CA PRO A 87 13.53 -12.93 -9.50
C PRO A 87 12.12 -12.97 -8.88
N PRO A 88 11.40 -11.83 -8.85
CA PRO A 88 10.01 -11.82 -8.40
C PRO A 88 9.12 -12.63 -9.36
N PRO A 89 7.89 -13.00 -8.94
CA PRO A 89 6.94 -13.69 -9.81
C PRO A 89 6.70 -12.91 -11.12
N ASP A 90 6.52 -13.63 -12.22
CA ASP A 90 6.12 -13.06 -13.53
C ASP A 90 4.66 -12.60 -13.55
N THR A 91 3.88 -12.97 -12.54
CA THR A 91 2.47 -12.58 -12.35
C THR A 91 2.30 -11.16 -11.80
N LEU A 92 3.37 -10.43 -11.50
CA LEU A 92 3.25 -9.07 -10.96
C LEU A 92 2.70 -8.11 -12.02
N VAL A 93 1.72 -7.30 -11.64
CA VAL A 93 1.09 -6.32 -12.52
C VAL A 93 1.97 -5.06 -12.59
N PRO A 94 2.41 -4.62 -13.79
CA PRO A 94 3.13 -3.36 -13.95
C PRO A 94 2.32 -2.17 -13.43
N LEU A 95 3.00 -1.21 -12.80
CA LEU A 95 2.34 -0.07 -12.14
C LEU A 95 1.55 0.83 -13.11
N ASP A 96 1.96 0.93 -14.38
CA ASP A 96 1.21 1.64 -15.41
C ASP A 96 -0.13 0.95 -15.74
N VAL A 97 -0.14 -0.38 -15.79
CA VAL A 97 -1.37 -1.19 -15.92
C VAL A 97 -2.23 -1.04 -14.66
N TRP A 98 -1.61 -1.06 -13.47
CA TRP A 98 -2.32 -0.87 -12.20
C TRP A 98 -3.03 0.50 -12.12
N PHE A 99 -2.43 1.54 -12.69
CA PHE A 99 -2.98 2.90 -12.73
C PHE A 99 -3.93 3.17 -13.90
N ALA A 100 -4.27 2.17 -14.73
CA ALA A 100 -5.02 2.37 -15.96
C ALA A 100 -6.41 3.00 -15.77
N ALA A 101 -7.05 2.80 -14.61
CA ALA A 101 -8.36 3.37 -14.31
C ALA A 101 -8.35 4.91 -14.12
N LEU A 102 -7.19 5.49 -13.77
CA LEU A 102 -7.09 6.92 -13.44
C LEU A 102 -7.34 7.83 -14.66
N GLY A 103 -6.91 7.43 -15.86
CA GLY A 103 -7.15 8.20 -17.09
C GLY A 103 -8.63 8.36 -17.41
N PRO A 104 -9.38 7.25 -17.58
CA PRO A 104 -10.84 7.29 -17.77
C PRO A 104 -11.59 8.03 -16.66
N GLY A 105 -11.16 7.87 -15.40
CA GLY A 105 -11.73 8.61 -14.27
C GLY A 105 -11.51 10.13 -14.41
N ALA A 106 -10.30 10.55 -14.79
CA ALA A 106 -9.99 11.96 -15.04
C ALA A 106 -10.80 12.55 -16.21
N ASP A 107 -10.96 11.81 -17.31
CA ASP A 107 -11.77 12.24 -18.46
C ASP A 107 -13.24 12.41 -18.10
N ARG A 108 -13.79 11.51 -17.27
CA ARG A 108 -15.21 11.51 -16.91
C ARG A 108 -15.56 12.55 -15.86
N HIS A 109 -14.72 12.68 -14.82
CA HIS A 109 -15.04 13.48 -13.63
C HIS A 109 -14.29 14.81 -13.58
N GLY A 110 -13.20 14.96 -14.35
CA GLY A 110 -12.43 16.18 -14.44
C GLY A 110 -11.84 16.64 -13.10
N GLY A 111 -11.71 17.95 -12.95
CA GLY A 111 -11.30 18.57 -11.69
C GLY A 111 -9.95 18.09 -11.18
N VAL A 112 -9.91 17.66 -9.92
CA VAL A 112 -8.67 17.29 -9.24
C VAL A 112 -8.07 15.98 -9.77
N LEU A 113 -8.88 15.11 -10.39
CA LEU A 113 -8.40 13.86 -10.99
C LEU A 113 -7.51 14.09 -12.21
N VAL A 114 -7.71 15.18 -12.96
CA VAL A 114 -6.82 15.55 -14.09
C VAL A 114 -5.39 15.76 -13.58
N ARG A 115 -5.22 16.49 -12.47
CA ARG A 115 -3.90 16.73 -11.86
C ARG A 115 -3.28 15.45 -11.33
N ALA A 116 -4.09 14.57 -10.72
CA ALA A 116 -3.61 13.27 -10.27
C ALA A 116 -3.14 12.41 -11.45
N HIS A 117 -3.89 12.40 -12.55
CA HIS A 117 -3.54 11.67 -13.76
C HIS A 117 -2.25 12.19 -14.41
N GLU A 118 -2.12 13.50 -14.61
CA GLU A 118 -0.89 14.12 -15.13
C GLU A 118 0.33 13.82 -14.25
N THR A 119 0.14 13.86 -12.92
CA THR A 119 1.19 13.52 -11.96
C THR A 119 1.58 12.04 -12.05
N ALA A 120 0.60 11.14 -12.17
CA ALA A 120 0.85 9.71 -12.36
C ALA A 120 1.60 9.45 -13.67
N GLN A 121 1.22 10.09 -14.78
CA GLN A 121 1.91 9.97 -16.07
C GLN A 121 3.38 10.41 -15.97
N ALA A 122 3.64 11.53 -15.29
CA ALA A 122 5.01 12.00 -15.07
C ALA A 122 5.86 11.01 -14.24
N LEU A 123 5.27 10.38 -13.22
CA LEU A 123 5.93 9.36 -12.41
C LEU A 123 6.21 8.08 -13.22
N LEU A 124 5.23 7.61 -13.98
CA LEU A 124 5.28 6.38 -14.76
C LEU A 124 6.19 6.49 -15.99
N ALA A 125 6.37 7.69 -16.56
CA ALA A 125 7.28 7.91 -17.68
C ALA A 125 8.76 7.80 -17.29
N GLU A 126 9.09 8.05 -16.01
CA GLU A 126 10.47 8.04 -15.51
C GLU A 126 10.55 7.30 -14.15
N PRO A 127 10.30 5.98 -14.11
CA PRO A 127 10.26 5.23 -12.86
C PRO A 127 11.65 5.13 -12.23
N ARG A 128 11.71 5.20 -10.91
CA ARG A 128 12.94 5.06 -10.10
C ARG A 128 12.83 3.83 -9.21
N ASP A 129 13.97 3.19 -8.91
CA ASP A 129 14.07 2.08 -7.96
C ASP A 129 12.91 1.06 -8.08
N VAL A 130 12.76 0.48 -9.28
CA VAL A 130 11.67 -0.46 -9.57
C VAL A 130 11.88 -1.77 -8.82
N VAL A 131 10.89 -2.17 -8.01
CA VAL A 131 10.91 -3.37 -7.17
C VAL A 131 9.54 -4.06 -7.16
N ALA A 132 9.48 -5.27 -6.59
CA ALA A 132 8.21 -5.91 -6.27
C ALA A 132 7.54 -5.17 -5.10
N LEU A 133 6.32 -4.72 -5.31
CA LEU A 133 5.55 -3.89 -4.39
C LEU A 133 4.43 -4.72 -3.75
N HIS A 134 4.08 -4.34 -2.53
CA HIS A 134 2.86 -4.82 -1.91
C HIS A 134 1.62 -4.32 -2.66
N GLY A 135 1.63 -3.04 -3.04
CA GLY A 135 0.61 -2.36 -3.83
C GLY A 135 -0.65 -1.95 -3.06
N ASP A 136 -0.71 -2.27 -1.77
CA ASP A 136 -1.86 -2.00 -0.88
C ASP A 136 -1.42 -1.94 0.60
N VAL A 137 -0.32 -1.23 0.87
CA VAL A 137 0.19 -1.08 2.23
C VAL A 137 -0.71 -0.12 2.99
N HIS A 138 -1.27 -0.57 4.11
CA HIS A 138 -1.93 0.29 5.07
C HIS A 138 -1.94 -0.36 6.46
N HIS A 139 -2.41 0.37 7.47
CA HIS A 139 -2.45 -0.04 8.87
C HIS A 139 -3.18 -1.38 9.14
N GLY A 140 -4.05 -1.84 8.23
CA GLY A 140 -4.75 -3.12 8.32
C GLY A 140 -4.00 -4.30 7.70
N ASN A 141 -3.04 -4.03 6.81
CA ASN A 141 -2.26 -5.04 6.10
C ASN A 141 -0.86 -5.25 6.70
N VAL A 142 -0.50 -4.51 7.75
CA VAL A 142 0.72 -4.73 8.53
C VAL A 142 0.33 -5.08 9.97
N LEU A 143 0.54 -6.34 10.36
CA LEU A 143 -0.01 -6.91 11.59
C LEU A 143 1.08 -7.30 12.58
N ASP A 144 0.72 -7.33 13.88
CA ASP A 144 1.61 -7.71 14.97
C ASP A 144 1.68 -9.25 15.09
N PHE A 145 2.82 -9.84 14.73
CA PHE A 145 3.13 -11.26 14.90
C PHE A 145 3.90 -11.54 16.20
N GLY A 146 3.80 -10.64 17.19
CA GLY A 146 4.42 -10.78 18.51
C GLY A 146 5.94 -10.79 18.42
N ALA A 147 6.56 -11.90 18.81
CA ALA A 147 8.02 -12.04 18.81
C ALA A 147 8.65 -11.92 17.40
N LYS A 148 7.88 -12.14 16.33
CA LYS A 148 8.34 -11.96 14.95
C LYS A 148 8.26 -10.50 14.45
N GLY A 149 7.69 -9.60 15.25
CA GLY A 149 7.48 -8.21 14.88
C GLY A 149 6.31 -8.01 13.93
N TRP A 150 6.37 -6.92 13.16
CA TRP A 150 5.32 -6.52 12.23
C TRP A 150 5.54 -7.12 10.85
N LEU A 151 4.55 -7.84 10.33
CA LEU A 151 4.61 -8.47 9.01
C LEU A 151 3.43 -8.06 8.15
N ALA A 152 3.70 -7.90 6.86
CA ALA A 152 2.68 -7.60 5.86
C ALA A 152 1.84 -8.84 5.50
N ILE A 153 0.60 -8.58 5.11
CA ILE A 153 -0.33 -9.56 4.56
C ILE A 153 -1.08 -8.94 3.38
N ASP A 154 -1.61 -9.79 2.52
CA ASP A 154 -2.55 -9.39 1.47
C ASP A 154 -2.04 -8.36 0.43
N PRO A 155 -0.88 -8.61 -0.21
CA PRO A 155 -0.42 -7.77 -1.31
C PRO A 155 -1.28 -7.97 -2.56
N LYS A 156 -1.29 -6.97 -3.45
CA LYS A 156 -1.90 -7.01 -4.79
C LYS A 156 -0.95 -7.50 -5.87
N GLY A 157 0.34 -7.65 -5.55
CA GLY A 157 1.33 -8.19 -6.47
C GLY A 157 1.65 -7.23 -7.61
N VAL A 158 2.24 -6.07 -7.29
CA VAL A 158 2.53 -5.00 -8.27
C VAL A 158 4.04 -4.91 -8.53
N LEU A 159 4.44 -4.53 -9.74
CA LEU A 159 5.83 -4.22 -10.10
C LEU A 159 5.92 -2.73 -10.45
N GLY A 160 6.75 -1.98 -9.72
CA GLY A 160 6.84 -0.54 -9.95
C GLY A 160 7.84 0.16 -9.04
N GLU A 161 7.82 1.50 -9.08
CA GLU A 161 8.65 2.33 -8.23
C GLU A 161 8.29 2.17 -6.75
N ARG A 162 9.32 1.99 -5.92
CA ARG A 162 9.19 1.76 -4.48
C ARG A 162 8.44 2.84 -3.70
N GLY A 163 8.38 4.06 -4.23
CA GLY A 163 7.67 5.18 -3.60
C GLY A 163 6.16 4.96 -3.47
N TYR A 164 5.58 4.16 -4.36
CA TYR A 164 4.14 3.89 -4.37
C TYR A 164 3.64 3.20 -3.08
N ASP A 165 4.40 2.27 -2.50
CA ASP A 165 4.01 1.54 -1.27
C ASP A 165 3.89 2.45 -0.03
N TYR A 166 4.32 3.72 -0.12
CA TYR A 166 4.20 4.72 0.93
C TYR A 166 3.08 5.76 0.66
N ALA A 167 2.36 5.66 -0.44
CA ALA A 167 1.25 6.55 -0.74
C ALA A 167 -0.03 6.16 0.01
N ASN A 168 -0.39 4.88 -0.07
CA ASN A 168 -1.61 4.33 0.53
C ASN A 168 -1.67 4.45 2.06
N PRO A 169 -0.58 4.24 2.83
CA PRO A 169 -0.65 4.37 4.29
C PRO A 169 -0.98 5.80 4.75
N PHE A 170 -0.63 6.83 3.98
CA PHE A 170 -1.02 8.21 4.30
C PHE A 170 -2.53 8.41 4.23
N CYS A 171 -3.17 7.83 3.21
CA CYS A 171 -4.62 7.93 2.98
C CYS A 171 -5.45 7.11 3.98
N ASN A 172 -4.78 6.27 4.78
CA ASN A 172 -5.37 5.35 5.74
C ASN A 172 -5.06 5.74 7.20
N PRO A 173 -5.82 5.21 8.18
CA PRO A 173 -6.95 4.28 8.04
C PRO A 173 -8.27 4.95 7.65
N ASP A 174 -8.35 6.28 7.73
CA ASP A 174 -9.53 7.05 7.41
C ASP A 174 -9.18 8.54 7.19
N THR A 175 -10.11 9.26 6.58
CA THR A 175 -9.99 10.69 6.24
C THR A 175 -9.79 11.57 7.46
N ALA A 176 -10.46 11.26 8.57
CA ALA A 176 -10.35 12.04 9.79
C ALA A 176 -8.91 12.02 10.32
N THR A 177 -8.24 10.85 10.24
CA THR A 177 -6.83 10.72 10.57
C THR A 177 -5.95 11.42 9.53
N ALA A 178 -6.19 11.20 8.23
CA ALA A 178 -5.37 11.75 7.16
C ALA A 178 -5.33 13.30 7.13
N LEU A 179 -6.45 13.94 7.47
CA LEU A 179 -6.59 15.40 7.46
C LEU A 179 -6.25 16.08 8.79
N ILE A 180 -5.67 15.37 9.77
CA ILE A 180 -5.17 16.00 11.00
C ILE A 180 -4.14 17.08 10.64
N PRO A 181 -4.28 18.32 11.13
CA PRO A 181 -3.33 19.39 10.84
C PRO A 181 -1.87 19.01 11.13
N GLY A 182 -1.00 19.26 10.16
CA GLY A 182 0.44 18.96 10.23
C GLY A 182 0.80 17.47 10.07
N ARG A 183 -0.18 16.55 9.94
CA ARG A 183 0.11 15.13 9.76
C ARG A 183 0.85 14.86 8.46
N LEU A 184 0.47 15.50 7.36
CA LEU A 184 1.17 15.34 6.08
C LEU A 184 2.66 15.69 6.21
N ASP A 185 3.00 16.81 6.83
CA ASP A 185 4.40 17.20 7.01
C ASP A 185 5.16 16.21 7.90
N ARG A 186 4.56 15.72 8.99
CA ARG A 186 5.16 14.68 9.85
C ARG A 186 5.35 13.36 9.08
N TYR A 187 4.34 12.93 8.33
CA TYR A 187 4.38 11.70 7.54
C TYR A 187 5.51 11.76 6.49
N LEU A 188 5.57 12.85 5.72
CA LEU A 188 6.64 13.07 4.75
C LEU A 188 8.01 13.06 5.42
N ALA A 189 8.17 13.74 6.56
CA ALA A 189 9.44 13.76 7.29
C ALA A 189 9.88 12.35 7.72
N ILE A 190 8.98 11.58 8.35
CA ILE A 190 9.30 10.22 8.83
C ILE A 190 9.63 9.28 7.68
N VAL A 191 8.80 9.26 6.62
CA VAL A 191 9.03 8.35 5.48
C VAL A 191 10.32 8.70 4.77
N THR A 192 10.58 9.99 4.52
CA THR A 192 11.79 10.41 3.79
C THR A 192 13.06 10.19 4.60
N GLU A 193 13.03 10.44 5.91
CA GLU A 193 14.14 10.12 6.83
C GLU A 193 14.44 8.62 6.84
N LYS A 194 13.41 7.76 6.98
CA LYS A 194 13.63 6.32 7.09
C LYS A 194 14.00 5.65 5.78
N THR A 195 13.49 6.16 4.65
CA THR A 195 13.59 5.47 3.35
C THR A 195 14.56 6.12 2.38
N GLY A 196 15.00 7.35 2.65
CA GLY A 196 15.81 8.15 1.73
C GLY A 196 15.08 8.60 0.47
N GLN A 197 13.75 8.52 0.44
CA GLN A 197 12.97 8.99 -0.71
C GLN A 197 12.95 10.51 -0.80
N ASP A 198 12.81 11.01 -2.03
CA ASP A 198 12.60 12.43 -2.27
C ASP A 198 11.21 12.87 -1.78
N PRO A 199 11.10 13.87 -0.89
CA PRO A 199 9.82 14.31 -0.32
C PRO A 199 8.81 14.76 -1.38
N ARG A 200 9.28 15.44 -2.45
CA ARG A 200 8.40 15.90 -3.53
C ARG A 200 7.86 14.72 -4.31
N ARG A 201 8.69 13.75 -4.65
CA ARG A 201 8.27 12.54 -5.38
C ARG A 201 7.34 11.65 -4.56
N LEU A 202 7.56 11.53 -3.25
CA LEU A 202 6.61 10.87 -2.35
C LEU A 202 5.24 11.56 -2.35
N LEU A 203 5.23 12.89 -2.28
CA LEU A 203 3.99 13.66 -2.34
C LEU A 203 3.27 13.51 -3.70
N MET A 204 4.03 13.38 -4.80
CA MET A 204 3.47 13.04 -6.12
C MET A 204 2.81 11.65 -6.12
N TRP A 205 3.42 10.65 -5.47
CA TRP A 205 2.81 9.32 -5.33
C TRP A 205 1.53 9.35 -4.48
N ILE A 206 1.51 10.13 -3.38
CA ILE A 206 0.30 10.35 -2.59
C ILE A 206 -0.80 10.95 -3.46
N LEU A 207 -0.50 12.02 -4.21
CA LEU A 207 -1.45 12.66 -5.12
C LEU A 207 -2.00 11.67 -6.18
N ALA A 208 -1.10 10.92 -6.82
CA ALA A 208 -1.45 9.95 -7.85
C ALA A 208 -2.34 8.83 -7.29
N TYR A 209 -1.98 8.26 -6.14
CA TYR A 209 -2.75 7.19 -5.50
C TYR A 209 -4.13 7.67 -5.03
N SER A 210 -4.23 8.83 -4.38
CA SER A 210 -5.52 9.37 -3.97
C SER A 210 -6.44 9.61 -5.18
N GLY A 211 -5.89 10.03 -6.32
CA GLY A 211 -6.66 10.11 -7.56
C GLY A 211 -7.13 8.75 -8.09
N LEU A 212 -6.25 7.74 -8.06
CA LEU A 212 -6.59 6.37 -8.48
C LEU A 212 -7.70 5.77 -7.61
N SER A 213 -7.57 5.91 -6.29
CA SER A 213 -8.57 5.45 -5.32
C SER A 213 -9.91 6.15 -5.52
N ALA A 214 -9.90 7.48 -5.75
CA ALA A 214 -11.11 8.22 -6.09
C ALA A 214 -11.78 7.71 -7.38
N ALA A 215 -11.00 7.40 -8.41
CA ALA A 215 -11.52 6.89 -9.68
C ALA A 215 -12.23 5.54 -9.50
N TRP A 216 -11.66 4.62 -8.72
CA TRP A 216 -12.31 3.33 -8.41
C TRP A 216 -13.61 3.51 -7.64
N ILE A 217 -13.63 4.35 -6.60
CA ILE A 217 -14.84 4.61 -5.79
C ILE A 217 -15.96 5.21 -6.64
N LEU A 218 -15.62 6.14 -7.54
CA LEU A 218 -16.60 6.75 -8.45
C LEU A 218 -17.12 5.76 -9.50
N ASP A 219 -16.27 4.85 -10.00
CA ASP A 219 -16.68 3.79 -10.93
C ASP A 219 -17.65 2.79 -10.28
N ASP A 220 -17.50 2.53 -8.98
CA ASP A 220 -18.44 1.73 -8.18
C ASP A 220 -19.74 2.47 -7.84
N GLY A 221 -19.84 3.76 -8.21
CA GLY A 221 -21.02 4.61 -8.00
C GLY A 221 -21.09 5.27 -6.61
N ASP A 222 -20.01 5.17 -5.83
CA ASP A 222 -19.91 5.70 -4.48
C ASP A 222 -19.27 7.12 -4.46
N PRO A 223 -19.57 7.95 -3.43
CA PRO A 223 -19.00 9.27 -3.32
C PRO A 223 -17.54 9.25 -2.84
N ALA A 224 -16.60 9.68 -3.68
CA ALA A 224 -15.16 9.77 -3.37
C ALA A 224 -14.72 11.07 -2.66
N GLN A 225 -15.52 11.60 -1.72
CA GLN A 225 -15.24 12.89 -1.05
C GLN A 225 -13.93 12.86 -0.25
N PHE A 226 -13.59 11.71 0.31
CA PHE A 226 -12.41 11.48 1.14
C PHE A 226 -11.14 11.59 0.32
N ASP A 227 -11.06 10.81 -0.74
CA ASP A 227 -9.94 10.77 -1.65
C ASP A 227 -9.74 12.13 -2.32
N SER A 228 -10.83 12.76 -2.78
CA SER A 228 -10.79 14.10 -3.39
C SER A 228 -10.16 15.14 -2.46
N SER A 229 -10.46 15.11 -1.16
CA SER A 229 -9.87 16.03 -0.17
C SER A 229 -8.36 15.85 -0.04
N ILE A 230 -7.87 14.61 -0.13
CA ILE A 230 -6.44 14.31 -0.09
C ILE A 230 -5.78 14.78 -1.39
N VAL A 231 -6.40 14.54 -2.55
CA VAL A 231 -5.88 15.04 -3.84
C VAL A 231 -5.74 16.56 -3.81
N GLU A 232 -6.74 17.29 -3.30
CA GLU A 232 -6.68 18.75 -3.18
C GLU A 232 -5.55 19.23 -2.26
N MET A 233 -5.41 18.62 -1.08
CA MET A 233 -4.33 18.94 -0.13
C MET A 233 -2.94 18.70 -0.74
N SER A 234 -2.73 17.56 -1.39
CA SER A 234 -1.45 17.23 -2.02
C SER A 234 -1.15 18.11 -3.23
N ALA A 235 -2.16 18.43 -4.05
CA ALA A 235 -2.01 19.33 -5.19
C ALA A 235 -1.68 20.76 -4.76
N ALA A 236 -2.33 21.27 -3.71
CA ALA A 236 -2.04 22.59 -3.15
C ALA A 236 -0.59 22.70 -2.66
N ARG A 237 -0.04 21.64 -2.09
CA ARG A 237 1.36 21.61 -1.61
C ARG A 237 2.39 21.46 -2.73
N LEU A 238 2.04 20.79 -3.84
CA LEU A 238 2.96 20.58 -4.97
C LEU A 238 3.04 21.77 -5.92
N TYR A 239 1.94 22.51 -6.06
CA TYR A 239 1.71 23.50 -7.12
C TYR A 239 1.29 24.88 -6.63
N GLY A 240 1.05 25.08 -5.33
CA GLY A 240 0.78 26.38 -4.70
C GLY A 240 2.04 27.00 -4.12
#